data_AF-A0A4Q9PFH8-F1
#
_entry.id   AF-A0A4Q9PFH8-F1
#
_cell.length_a   1.000
_cell.length_b   1.000
_cell.length_c   1.000
_cell.angle_alpha   90.00
_cell.angle_beta   90.00
_cell.angle_gamma   90.00
#
_symmetry.space_group_name_H-M   'P 1'
#
loop_
_entity.id
_entity.type
_entity.pdbx_description
1 polymer ?
#
loop_
_entity_poly.entity_id
_entity_poly.type
_entity_poly.pdbx_seq_one_letter_code
_entity_poly.pdbx_strand_id
1 'polypeptide(L)'
;MHLQPHYQHFPPPQQRHGGAMLDAAQQRLIHGLDRQQWQFWPVGANNNDAIQARHFAGRMRPVRGGMGEPMQIHGVGRGGGVGGPMHAAQPVAGPSNAPAPAPAPAAAPPNPDGSPSPAPSEDKEDLIVHPASVIGLLRECGYADPTLFFPLFYALSRTTWQFGGAALGHHLAPLAAADMERLVVGIERVRAHHAAFAVAVPTLDPLPHHQGMDGAHARLRCLTGASQLWATMVPKLLLGTNDASVIPPGREPLEEWAGVVPNVAGQCARHGVCADCGRAIVARIEAFRREFWAKLPQFFELV
;
A
#
# COMPACT_ATOMS: atom_id res chain seq x y z
N MET A 1 47.22 54.88 18.12
CA MET A 1 47.26 53.73 17.20
C MET A 1 45.94 52.99 17.31
N HIS A 2 45.04 53.20 16.35
CA HIS A 2 43.74 52.52 16.26
C HIS A 2 43.60 52.00 14.83
N LEU A 3 43.65 50.68 14.67
CA LEU A 3 43.43 50.00 13.41
C LEU A 3 41.97 49.52 13.41
N GLN A 4 41.15 50.06 12.51
CA GLN A 4 39.82 49.53 12.22
C GLN A 4 39.94 48.35 11.22
N PRO A 5 39.20 47.26 11.41
CA PRO A 5 39.16 46.17 10.45
C PRO A 5 38.14 46.44 9.34
N HIS A 6 38.60 46.36 8.09
CA HIS A 6 37.74 46.32 6.90
C HIS A 6 36.99 44.98 6.84
N TYR A 7 35.67 45.00 7.08
CA TYR A 7 34.79 43.88 6.74
C TYR A 7 34.42 43.96 5.25
N GLN A 8 34.88 42.97 4.47
CA GLN A 8 34.39 42.75 3.11
C GLN A 8 33.00 42.10 3.17
N HIS A 9 32.02 42.78 2.59
CA HIS A 9 30.65 42.28 2.41
C HIS A 9 30.65 41.18 1.32
N PHE A 10 30.40 39.94 1.71
CA PHE A 10 30.05 38.87 0.77
C PHE A 10 28.54 38.86 0.56
N PRO A 11 28.05 38.82 -0.69
CA PRO A 11 26.61 38.67 -0.96
C PRO A 11 26.13 37.28 -0.54
N PRO A 12 24.88 37.15 -0.06
CA PRO A 12 24.32 35.88 0.37
C PRO A 12 24.15 34.92 -0.81
N PRO A 13 24.33 33.60 -0.61
CA PRO A 13 24.14 32.61 -1.66
C PRO A 13 22.67 32.56 -2.09
N GLN A 14 22.43 32.76 -3.38
CA GLN A 14 21.10 32.58 -3.97
C GLN A 14 20.65 31.12 -3.83
N GLN A 15 19.57 30.89 -3.08
CA GLN A 15 18.87 29.60 -3.02
C GLN A 15 18.30 29.25 -4.42
N ARG A 16 18.96 28.34 -5.12
CA ARG A 16 18.48 27.82 -6.41
C ARG A 16 17.18 27.04 -6.22
N HIS A 17 16.12 27.47 -6.91
CA HIS A 17 14.75 26.91 -6.92
C HIS A 17 14.62 25.52 -7.60
N GLY A 18 15.59 24.63 -7.44
CA GLY A 18 15.59 23.30 -8.07
C GLY A 18 14.66 22.26 -7.42
N GLY A 19 14.18 22.48 -6.18
CA GLY A 19 13.41 21.49 -5.41
C GLY A 19 11.91 21.44 -5.72
N ALA A 20 11.30 22.56 -6.14
CA ALA A 20 9.85 22.69 -6.22
C ALA A 20 9.19 21.80 -7.30
N MET A 21 9.92 21.46 -8.36
CA MET A 21 9.37 20.66 -9.46
C MET A 21 9.37 19.15 -9.16
N LEU A 22 10.36 18.68 -8.37
CA LEU A 22 10.40 17.29 -7.90
C LEU A 22 9.31 17.03 -6.85
N ASP A 23 9.09 17.98 -5.94
CA ASP A 23 8.04 17.89 -4.90
C ASP A 23 6.62 17.85 -5.51
N ALA A 24 6.35 18.65 -6.53
CA ALA A 24 5.04 18.66 -7.19
C ALA A 24 4.76 17.36 -7.97
N ALA A 25 5.78 16.73 -8.56
CA ALA A 25 5.65 15.44 -9.22
C ALA A 25 5.47 14.31 -8.19
N GLN A 26 6.19 14.36 -7.07
CA GLN A 26 6.07 13.43 -5.96
C GLN A 26 4.68 13.49 -5.30
N GLN A 27 4.15 14.70 -5.07
CA GLN A 27 2.80 14.90 -4.51
C GLN A 27 1.70 14.39 -5.45
N ARG A 28 1.83 14.58 -6.77
CA ARG A 28 0.87 14.03 -7.75
C ARG A 28 0.93 12.50 -7.82
N LEU A 29 2.10 11.89 -7.65
CA LEU A 29 2.23 10.44 -7.58
C LEU A 29 1.56 9.88 -6.32
N ILE A 30 1.79 10.49 -5.16
CA ILE A 30 1.17 10.08 -3.88
C ILE A 30 -0.36 10.20 -3.97
N HIS A 31 -0.90 11.32 -4.44
CA HIS A 31 -2.36 11.51 -4.56
C HIS A 31 -3.00 10.72 -5.72
N GLY A 32 -2.23 10.39 -6.78
CA GLY A 32 -2.68 9.57 -7.89
C GLY A 32 -2.76 8.08 -7.55
N LEU A 33 -1.78 7.58 -6.78
CA LEU A 33 -1.75 6.22 -6.25
C LEU A 33 -2.89 5.97 -5.27
N ASP A 34 -3.17 6.94 -4.39
CA ASP A 34 -4.31 6.91 -3.47
C ASP A 34 -5.61 6.60 -4.24
N ARG A 35 -5.98 7.40 -5.26
CA ARG A 35 -7.23 7.18 -6.03
C ARG A 35 -7.30 5.90 -6.85
N GLN A 36 -6.19 5.40 -7.40
CA GLN A 36 -6.22 4.19 -8.25
C GLN A 36 -6.21 2.89 -7.43
N GLN A 37 -5.62 2.89 -6.23
CA GLN A 37 -5.61 1.72 -5.35
C GLN A 37 -7.01 1.43 -4.76
N TRP A 38 -7.84 2.47 -4.55
CA TRP A 38 -9.25 2.32 -4.14
C TRP A 38 -10.17 1.69 -5.20
N GLN A 39 -9.78 1.68 -6.49
CA GLN A 39 -10.61 1.04 -7.54
C GLN A 39 -10.46 -0.49 -7.56
N PHE A 40 -9.45 -1.04 -6.90
CA PHE A 40 -9.22 -2.49 -6.79
C PHE A 40 -9.76 -3.11 -5.50
N TRP A 41 -10.35 -2.31 -4.61
CA TRP A 41 -11.26 -2.82 -3.60
C TRP A 41 -12.68 -2.73 -4.16
N PRO A 42 -13.34 -3.84 -4.52
CA PRO A 42 -14.77 -3.77 -4.73
C PRO A 42 -15.36 -3.49 -3.35
N VAL A 43 -15.73 -2.23 -3.08
CA VAL A 43 -16.82 -1.96 -2.15
C VAL A 43 -18.04 -2.59 -2.83
N GLY A 44 -18.23 -3.88 -2.57
CA GLY A 44 -19.34 -4.67 -3.06
C GLY A 44 -20.62 -4.16 -2.43
N ALA A 45 -21.13 -3.05 -2.94
CA ALA A 45 -22.52 -2.68 -2.79
C ALA A 45 -23.34 -3.67 -3.64
N ASN A 46 -23.57 -4.86 -3.11
CA ASN A 46 -24.67 -5.68 -3.59
C ASN A 46 -25.95 -5.07 -3.01
N ASN A 47 -26.90 -4.73 -3.88
CA ASN A 47 -28.10 -3.94 -3.56
C ASN A 47 -29.06 -4.57 -2.52
N ASN A 48 -28.74 -5.73 -1.95
CA ASN A 48 -29.57 -6.44 -0.97
C ASN A 48 -29.12 -6.27 0.50
N ASP A 49 -27.90 -5.83 0.79
CA ASP A 49 -27.41 -5.72 2.19
C ASP A 49 -27.52 -4.31 2.80
N ALA A 50 -27.97 -3.32 2.02
CA ALA A 50 -28.18 -1.94 2.47
C ALA A 50 -29.32 -1.77 3.51
N ILE A 51 -30.05 -2.83 3.83
CA ILE A 51 -31.18 -2.81 4.78
C ILE A 51 -30.72 -3.08 6.22
N GLN A 52 -29.62 -3.81 6.45
CA GLN A 52 -29.14 -4.07 7.82
C GLN A 52 -28.19 -2.97 8.35
N ALA A 53 -27.39 -2.33 7.50
CA ALA A 53 -26.46 -1.27 7.93
C ALA A 53 -27.14 0.09 8.21
N ARG A 54 -28.39 0.30 7.76
CA ARG A 54 -29.14 1.55 8.00
C ARG A 54 -29.77 1.66 9.39
N HIS A 55 -29.73 0.60 10.22
CA HIS A 55 -30.25 0.66 11.57
C HIS A 55 -29.25 1.19 12.63
N PHE A 56 -27.96 1.31 12.32
CA PHE A 56 -26.94 1.68 13.31
C PHE A 56 -26.37 3.11 13.19
N ALA A 57 -26.51 3.80 12.05
CA ALA A 57 -25.94 5.13 11.83
C ALA A 57 -26.89 6.31 12.14
N GLY A 58 -27.98 6.06 12.86
CA GLY A 58 -29.08 7.01 13.07
C GLY A 58 -29.06 7.79 14.38
N ARG A 59 -27.91 8.23 14.93
CA ARG A 59 -27.89 9.14 16.10
C ARG A 59 -26.54 9.81 16.36
N MET A 60 -26.11 10.73 15.50
CA MET A 60 -25.28 11.86 15.93
C MET A 60 -25.58 13.09 15.05
N ARG A 61 -26.24 14.08 15.63
CA ARG A 61 -26.34 15.45 15.07
C ARG A 61 -25.22 16.29 15.66
N PRO A 62 -24.48 17.07 14.87
CA PRO A 62 -23.60 18.10 15.41
C PRO A 62 -24.45 19.29 15.90
N VAL A 63 -24.26 19.66 17.16
CA VAL A 63 -24.70 20.94 17.73
C VAL A 63 -23.75 22.02 17.20
N ARG A 64 -24.28 22.98 16.43
CA ARG A 64 -23.55 24.19 16.04
C ARG A 64 -24.30 25.39 16.59
N GLY A 65 -23.70 26.04 17.60
CA GLY A 65 -24.17 27.32 18.14
C GLY A 65 -23.75 28.48 17.24
N GLY A 66 -24.57 29.53 17.22
CA GLY A 66 -24.28 30.81 16.58
C GLY A 66 -25.55 31.65 16.39
N MET A 67 -25.68 32.70 17.20
CA MET A 67 -26.83 33.61 17.37
C MET A 67 -27.01 34.64 16.22
N GLY A 68 -28.23 35.18 16.11
CA GLY A 68 -28.51 36.54 15.58
C GLY A 68 -29.37 36.59 14.31
N GLU A 69 -30.69 36.42 14.41
CA GLU A 69 -31.73 37.47 14.24
C GLU A 69 -32.43 37.50 12.85
N PRO A 70 -33.69 38.00 12.76
CA PRO A 70 -34.72 37.43 11.87
C PRO A 70 -35.19 38.40 10.77
N MET A 71 -35.56 37.89 9.58
CA MET A 71 -36.56 38.57 8.75
C MET A 71 -37.16 37.70 7.64
N GLN A 72 -38.49 37.74 7.58
CA GLN A 72 -39.37 37.62 6.41
C GLN A 72 -39.64 36.26 5.74
N ILE A 73 -40.79 35.74 6.19
CA ILE A 73 -41.80 34.94 5.52
C ILE A 73 -42.38 35.65 4.28
N HIS A 74 -42.41 34.98 3.11
CA HIS A 74 -43.49 35.05 2.12
C HIS A 74 -43.36 34.02 0.97
N GLY A 75 -44.52 33.52 0.49
CA GLY A 75 -44.78 32.92 -0.83
C GLY A 75 -44.51 31.41 -0.94
N VAL A 76 -45.47 30.49 -0.84
CA VAL A 76 -46.54 30.14 -1.82
C VAL A 76 -46.00 29.80 -3.21
N GLY A 77 -46.05 28.52 -3.58
CA GLY A 77 -45.79 28.03 -4.93
C GLY A 77 -46.20 26.56 -5.10
N ARG A 78 -47.28 26.33 -5.83
CA ARG A 78 -48.03 25.08 -6.05
C ARG A 78 -47.73 24.56 -7.47
N GLY A 79 -47.66 23.25 -7.65
CA GLY A 79 -47.66 22.55 -8.96
C GLY A 79 -46.65 21.39 -8.95
N GLY A 80 -46.98 20.13 -9.26
CA GLY A 80 -47.96 19.61 -10.22
C GLY A 80 -47.21 19.15 -11.48
N GLY A 81 -47.10 17.84 -11.71
CA GLY A 81 -46.42 17.25 -12.88
C GLY A 81 -46.10 15.76 -12.64
N VAL A 82 -47.02 14.81 -12.88
CA VAL A 82 -47.21 14.06 -14.15
C VAL A 82 -45.89 13.38 -14.57
N GLY A 83 -45.69 12.08 -14.33
CA GLY A 83 -46.37 10.99 -15.02
C GLY A 83 -45.66 10.71 -16.36
N GLY A 84 -44.57 9.94 -16.33
CA GLY A 84 -43.76 9.60 -17.51
C GLY A 84 -43.59 8.07 -17.66
N PRO A 85 -43.72 7.52 -18.88
CA PRO A 85 -43.98 6.10 -19.13
C PRO A 85 -42.74 5.20 -19.01
N MET A 86 -43.00 3.98 -18.52
CA MET A 86 -42.08 2.85 -18.59
C MET A 86 -41.93 2.39 -20.04
N HIS A 87 -40.75 2.60 -20.63
CA HIS A 87 -40.37 1.93 -21.86
C HIS A 87 -39.90 0.51 -21.54
N ALA A 88 -40.68 -0.47 -22.01
CA ALA A 88 -40.31 -1.87 -22.02
C ALA A 88 -39.06 -2.05 -22.92
N ALA A 89 -37.96 -2.48 -22.30
CA ALA A 89 -36.77 -2.90 -23.02
C ALA A 89 -37.06 -4.24 -23.74
N GLN A 90 -36.94 -4.26 -25.06
CA GLN A 90 -36.97 -5.50 -25.83
C GLN A 90 -35.65 -6.26 -25.65
N PRO A 91 -35.68 -7.59 -25.48
CA PRO A 91 -34.47 -8.42 -25.44
C PRO A 91 -33.85 -8.51 -26.84
N VAL A 92 -32.64 -7.99 -26.98
CA VAL A 92 -31.81 -8.16 -28.17
C VAL A 92 -31.22 -9.58 -28.13
N ALA A 93 -31.71 -10.46 -29.00
CA ALA A 93 -31.12 -11.77 -29.23
C ALA A 93 -29.80 -11.61 -30.01
N GLY A 94 -28.67 -11.72 -29.31
CA GLY A 94 -27.34 -11.79 -29.93
C GLY A 94 -27.05 -13.19 -30.47
N PRO A 95 -26.35 -13.33 -31.61
CA PRO A 95 -25.96 -14.63 -32.14
C PRO A 95 -24.92 -15.30 -31.24
N SER A 96 -25.29 -16.45 -30.67
CA SER A 96 -24.43 -17.28 -29.83
C SER A 96 -23.45 -18.07 -30.71
N ASN A 97 -22.23 -17.55 -30.89
CA ASN A 97 -21.11 -18.25 -31.53
C ASN A 97 -20.25 -18.96 -30.47
N ALA A 98 -20.83 -19.89 -29.71
CA ALA A 98 -20.06 -20.76 -28.84
C ALA A 98 -19.35 -21.84 -29.69
N PRO A 99 -18.01 -21.95 -29.65
CA PRO A 99 -17.28 -23.03 -30.32
C PRO A 99 -17.75 -24.39 -29.80
N ALA A 100 -17.90 -25.36 -30.70
CA ALA A 100 -18.25 -26.72 -30.34
C ALA A 100 -17.25 -27.29 -29.32
N PRO A 101 -17.72 -28.07 -28.32
CA PRO A 101 -16.85 -28.68 -27.33
C PRO A 101 -15.82 -29.59 -28.02
N ALA A 102 -14.55 -29.42 -27.64
CA ALA A 102 -13.47 -30.26 -28.13
C ALA A 102 -13.74 -31.75 -27.76
N PRO A 103 -13.39 -32.70 -28.65
CA PRO A 103 -13.56 -34.12 -28.38
C PRO A 103 -12.76 -34.54 -27.14
N ALA A 104 -13.38 -35.38 -26.31
CA ALA A 104 -12.78 -35.91 -25.09
C ALA A 104 -11.45 -36.62 -25.42
N PRO A 105 -10.38 -36.41 -24.61
CA PRO A 105 -9.12 -37.10 -24.79
C PRO A 105 -9.34 -38.61 -24.69
N ALA A 106 -8.81 -39.34 -25.67
CA ALA A 106 -8.85 -40.79 -25.72
C ALA A 106 -8.25 -41.38 -24.43
N ALA A 107 -8.92 -42.38 -23.88
CA ALA A 107 -8.50 -43.09 -22.67
C ALA A 107 -7.04 -43.55 -22.81
N ALA A 108 -6.21 -43.16 -21.85
CA ALA A 108 -4.82 -43.61 -21.78
C ALA A 108 -4.79 -45.15 -21.66
N PRO A 109 -3.85 -45.83 -22.34
CA PRO A 109 -3.71 -47.27 -22.23
C PRO A 109 -3.38 -47.68 -20.78
N PRO A 110 -3.86 -48.86 -20.33
CA PRO A 110 -3.54 -49.36 -19.00
C PRO A 110 -2.03 -49.61 -18.88
N ASN A 111 -1.41 -49.04 -17.85
CA ASN A 111 -0.01 -49.31 -17.53
C ASN A 111 0.15 -50.83 -17.23
N PRO A 112 1.04 -51.55 -17.92
CA PRO A 112 1.18 -53.01 -17.78
C PRO A 112 1.97 -53.46 -16.54
N ASP A 113 2.55 -52.52 -15.78
CA ASP A 113 3.30 -52.86 -14.58
C ASP A 113 2.40 -52.75 -13.35
N GLY A 114 1.93 -53.91 -12.88
CA GLY A 114 1.21 -54.11 -11.62
C GLY A 114 2.05 -53.83 -10.37
N SER A 115 2.89 -52.79 -10.39
CA SER A 115 3.47 -52.24 -9.18
C SER A 115 2.34 -51.61 -8.37
N PRO A 116 2.14 -51.99 -7.09
CA PRO A 116 1.17 -51.33 -6.25
C PRO A 116 1.49 -49.84 -6.23
N SER A 117 0.58 -49.03 -6.77
CA SER A 117 0.68 -47.58 -6.71
C SER A 117 0.95 -47.23 -5.24
N PRO A 118 2.03 -46.50 -4.92
CA PRO A 118 2.28 -46.09 -3.55
C PRO A 118 1.01 -45.39 -3.07
N ALA A 119 0.46 -45.88 -1.96
CA ALA A 119 -0.67 -45.24 -1.33
C ALA A 119 -0.34 -43.74 -1.24
N PRO A 120 -1.26 -42.85 -1.66
CA PRO A 120 -1.02 -41.41 -1.54
C PRO A 120 -0.59 -41.19 -0.10
N SER A 121 0.67 -40.74 0.07
CA SER A 121 1.14 -40.28 1.35
C SER A 121 0.09 -39.28 1.82
N GLU A 122 -0.54 -39.53 2.97
CA GLU A 122 -1.35 -38.54 3.65
C GLU A 122 -0.48 -37.31 3.75
N ASP A 123 -0.70 -36.37 2.82
CA ASP A 123 -0.09 -35.07 2.84
C ASP A 123 -0.52 -34.52 4.19
N LYS A 124 0.44 -34.45 5.12
CA LYS A 124 0.26 -33.78 6.39
C LYS A 124 -0.08 -32.35 6.02
N GLU A 125 -1.37 -32.06 5.90
CA GLU A 125 -1.87 -30.72 5.71
C GLU A 125 -1.32 -29.93 6.88
N ASP A 126 -0.28 -29.15 6.62
CA ASP A 126 0.23 -28.18 7.57
C ASP A 126 -0.98 -27.33 7.95
N LEU A 127 -1.44 -27.48 9.20
CA LEU A 127 -2.56 -26.70 9.71
C LEU A 127 -2.16 -25.22 9.65
N ILE A 128 -2.58 -24.55 8.58
CA ILE A 128 -2.36 -23.11 8.40
C ILE A 128 -3.28 -22.42 9.42
N VAL A 129 -2.72 -22.09 10.58
CA VAL A 129 -3.43 -21.34 11.60
C VAL A 129 -3.65 -19.90 11.08
N HIS A 130 -4.91 -19.54 10.85
CA HIS A 130 -5.25 -18.24 10.30
C HIS A 130 -5.07 -17.11 11.35
N PRO A 131 -4.35 -16.01 11.04
CA PRO A 131 -4.05 -14.96 12.02
C PRO A 131 -5.30 -14.34 12.68
N ALA A 132 -6.39 -14.15 11.93
CA ALA A 132 -7.64 -13.62 12.48
C ALA A 132 -8.20 -14.49 13.61
N SER A 133 -8.13 -15.82 13.48
CA SER A 133 -8.60 -16.76 14.49
C SER A 133 -7.75 -16.68 15.76
N VAL A 134 -6.43 -16.51 15.61
CA VAL A 134 -5.50 -16.32 16.74
C VAL A 134 -5.82 -15.02 17.48
N ILE A 135 -6.04 -13.93 16.73
CA ILE A 135 -6.42 -12.64 17.32
C ILE A 135 -7.73 -12.78 18.13
N GLY A 136 -8.77 -13.37 17.53
CA GLY A 136 -10.05 -13.61 18.20
C GLY A 136 -9.90 -14.40 19.50
N LEU A 137 -9.20 -15.55 19.45
CA LEU A 137 -8.97 -16.40 20.62
C LEU A 137 -8.19 -15.67 21.73
N LEU A 138 -7.15 -14.91 21.37
CA LEU A 138 -6.37 -14.14 22.35
C LEU A 138 -7.24 -13.06 23.03
N ARG A 139 -8.13 -12.41 22.28
CA ARG A 139 -9.09 -11.45 22.85
C ARG A 139 -10.09 -12.10 23.79
N GLU A 140 -10.62 -13.26 23.43
CA GLU A 140 -11.53 -14.04 24.29
C GLU A 140 -10.85 -14.45 25.61
N CYS A 141 -9.55 -14.77 25.56
CA CYS A 141 -8.73 -15.04 26.73
C CYS A 141 -8.31 -13.77 27.52
N GLY A 142 -8.73 -12.57 27.10
CA GLY A 142 -8.45 -11.31 27.79
C GLY A 142 -7.07 -10.72 27.53
N TYR A 143 -6.33 -11.19 26.52
CA TYR A 143 -5.04 -10.59 26.14
C TYR A 143 -5.25 -9.24 25.44
N ALA A 144 -4.39 -8.27 25.77
CA ALA A 144 -4.37 -6.94 25.16
C ALA A 144 -2.95 -6.45 24.81
N ASP A 145 -1.93 -7.29 24.94
CA ASP A 145 -0.53 -6.90 24.75
C ASP A 145 -0.25 -6.48 23.29
N PRO A 146 0.11 -5.22 23.03
CA PRO A 146 0.40 -4.74 21.68
C PRO A 146 1.53 -5.53 21.01
N THR A 147 2.52 -5.98 21.79
CA THR A 147 3.67 -6.73 21.29
C THR A 147 3.29 -8.11 20.74
N LEU A 148 2.20 -8.67 21.23
CA LEU A 148 1.61 -9.93 20.76
C LEU A 148 0.73 -9.70 19.52
N PHE A 149 -0.05 -8.63 19.50
CA PHE A 149 -1.02 -8.38 18.43
C PHE A 149 -0.42 -7.80 17.16
N PHE A 150 0.53 -6.85 17.24
CA PHE A 150 1.01 -6.17 16.03
C PHE A 150 1.61 -7.13 14.97
N PRO A 151 2.34 -8.21 15.32
CA PRO A 151 2.82 -9.16 14.33
C PRO A 151 1.68 -9.93 13.66
N LEU A 152 0.61 -10.24 14.40
CA LEU A 152 -0.58 -10.93 13.88
C LEU A 152 -1.37 -10.02 12.93
N PHE A 153 -1.56 -8.75 13.31
CA PHE A 153 -2.18 -7.75 12.44
C PHE A 153 -1.36 -7.52 11.16
N TYR A 154 -0.03 -7.45 11.28
CA TYR A 154 0.84 -7.34 10.11
C TYR A 154 0.76 -8.59 9.22
N ALA A 155 0.81 -9.80 9.79
CA ALA A 155 0.65 -11.04 9.05
C ALA A 155 -0.70 -11.10 8.31
N LEU A 156 -1.78 -10.68 8.96
CA LEU A 156 -3.10 -10.59 8.35
C LEU A 156 -3.16 -9.53 7.24
N SER A 157 -2.51 -8.38 7.44
CA SER A 157 -2.44 -7.29 6.44
C SER A 157 -1.80 -7.74 5.12
N ARG A 158 -0.86 -8.68 5.19
CA ARG A 158 -0.18 -9.25 4.02
C ARG A 158 -1.06 -10.22 3.22
N THR A 159 -2.10 -10.79 3.82
CA THR A 159 -3.01 -11.72 3.15
C THR A 159 -4.33 -11.09 2.71
N THR A 160 -4.65 -9.87 3.13
CA THR A 160 -5.98 -9.26 2.86
C THR A 160 -6.33 -9.08 1.39
N TRP A 161 -5.34 -9.08 0.50
CA TRP A 161 -5.55 -9.02 -0.95
C TRP A 161 -6.11 -10.30 -1.55
N GLN A 162 -5.84 -11.46 -0.93
CA GLN A 162 -6.32 -12.77 -1.41
C GLN A 162 -7.84 -12.86 -1.31
N PHE A 163 -8.42 -11.96 -0.54
CA PHE A 163 -9.80 -11.97 -0.15
C PHE A 163 -10.69 -11.08 -1.02
N GLY A 164 -10.25 -10.66 -2.20
CA GLY A 164 -11.11 -9.92 -3.12
C GLY A 164 -12.46 -10.61 -3.34
N GLY A 165 -13.57 -9.90 -3.08
CA GLY A 165 -14.94 -10.43 -3.26
C GLY A 165 -15.57 -10.98 -1.97
N ALA A 166 -16.54 -11.89 -2.12
CA ALA A 166 -17.34 -12.41 -1.00
C ALA A 166 -16.53 -13.24 0.02
N ALA A 167 -15.37 -13.76 -0.39
CA ALA A 167 -14.50 -14.59 0.46
C ALA A 167 -13.88 -13.83 1.64
N LEU A 168 -13.76 -12.50 1.57
CA LEU A 168 -13.26 -11.65 2.66
C LEU A 168 -14.00 -11.85 3.97
N GLY A 169 -15.32 -12.00 3.90
CA GLY A 169 -16.15 -12.17 5.08
C GLY A 169 -15.72 -13.39 5.90
N HIS A 170 -15.38 -14.50 5.25
CA HIS A 170 -15.04 -15.75 5.95
C HIS A 170 -13.70 -15.70 6.67
N HIS A 171 -12.69 -15.06 6.08
CA HIS A 171 -11.35 -14.99 6.67
C HIS A 171 -11.25 -13.95 7.79
N LEU A 172 -12.08 -12.91 7.76
CA LEU A 172 -12.12 -11.88 8.79
C LEU A 172 -13.23 -12.08 9.82
N ALA A 173 -14.16 -13.03 9.60
CA ALA A 173 -15.27 -13.33 10.52
C ALA A 173 -14.85 -13.53 11.99
N PRO A 174 -13.68 -14.11 12.32
CA PRO A 174 -13.25 -14.25 13.72
C PRO A 174 -12.89 -12.93 14.41
N LEU A 175 -12.71 -11.83 13.67
CA LEU A 175 -12.35 -10.53 14.26
C LEU A 175 -13.59 -9.79 14.79
N ALA A 176 -13.43 -9.19 15.96
CA ALA A 176 -14.37 -8.18 16.44
C ALA A 176 -14.37 -6.94 15.52
N ALA A 177 -15.49 -6.21 15.49
CA ALA A 177 -15.63 -5.00 14.67
C ALA A 177 -14.51 -3.98 14.89
N ALA A 178 -14.13 -3.74 16.15
CA ALA A 178 -13.04 -2.82 16.49
C ALA A 178 -11.68 -3.28 15.92
N ASP A 179 -11.41 -4.59 15.91
CA ASP A 179 -10.15 -5.12 15.36
C ASP A 179 -10.17 -5.09 13.82
N MET A 180 -11.33 -5.23 13.16
CA MET A 180 -11.44 -5.00 11.73
C MET A 180 -11.14 -3.54 11.35
N GLU A 181 -11.68 -2.57 12.10
CA GLU A 181 -11.39 -1.15 11.89
C GLU A 181 -9.90 -0.85 12.04
N ARG A 182 -9.28 -1.34 13.12
CA ARG A 182 -7.83 -1.24 13.36
C ARG A 182 -7.01 -1.84 12.22
N LEU A 183 -7.42 -2.99 11.70
CA LEU A 183 -6.76 -3.64 10.57
C LEU A 183 -6.80 -2.77 9.32
N VAL A 184 -7.96 -2.21 8.97
CA VAL A 184 -8.13 -1.34 7.80
C VAL A 184 -7.28 -0.07 7.95
N VAL A 185 -7.39 0.63 9.08
CA VAL A 185 -6.60 1.84 9.35
C VAL A 185 -5.09 1.54 9.32
N GLY A 186 -4.68 0.41 9.89
CA GLY A 186 -3.28 0.01 9.92
C GLY A 186 -2.73 -0.34 8.54
N ILE A 187 -3.49 -1.04 7.70
CA ILE A 187 -3.11 -1.32 6.30
C ILE A 187 -2.84 -0.01 5.55
N GLU A 188 -3.74 0.97 5.68
CA GLU A 188 -3.59 2.26 5.00
C GLU A 188 -2.36 3.03 5.50
N ARG A 189 -2.10 3.05 6.81
CA ARG A 189 -0.89 3.69 7.38
C ARG A 189 0.40 2.99 6.95
N VAL A 190 0.42 1.66 6.95
CA VAL A 190 1.53 0.82 6.47
C VAL A 190 1.84 1.16 5.01
N ARG A 191 0.83 1.19 4.14
CA ARG A 191 0.98 1.52 2.71
C ARG A 191 1.43 2.96 2.48
N ALA A 192 0.81 3.92 3.16
CA ALA A 192 1.18 5.32 3.05
C ALA A 192 2.63 5.56 3.48
N HIS A 193 3.05 4.95 4.60
CA HIS A 193 4.42 5.08 5.09
C HIS A 193 5.43 4.39 4.15
N HIS A 194 5.08 3.22 3.62
CA HIS A 194 5.85 2.52 2.61
C HIS A 194 6.04 3.38 1.34
N ALA A 195 4.94 3.89 0.79
CA ALA A 195 4.95 4.70 -0.42
C ALA A 195 5.77 5.98 -0.22
N ALA A 196 5.61 6.66 0.91
CA ALA A 196 6.38 7.85 1.25
C ALA A 196 7.89 7.60 1.27
N PHE A 197 8.34 6.46 1.82
CA PHE A 197 9.76 6.11 1.79
C PHE A 197 10.23 5.70 0.39
N ALA A 198 9.44 4.92 -0.34
CA ALA A 198 9.76 4.49 -1.69
C ALA A 198 9.97 5.69 -2.64
N VAL A 199 9.07 6.69 -2.61
CA VAL A 199 9.20 7.87 -3.48
C VAL A 199 10.32 8.83 -3.06
N ALA A 200 10.78 8.78 -1.81
CA ALA A 200 11.83 9.66 -1.32
C ALA A 200 13.19 9.26 -1.90
N VAL A 201 13.74 10.10 -2.78
CA VAL A 201 15.09 9.89 -3.34
C VAL A 201 16.12 9.84 -2.19
N PRO A 202 17.02 8.85 -2.16
CA PRO A 202 18.05 8.76 -1.13
C PRO A 202 18.91 10.02 -1.13
N THR A 203 18.88 10.74 -0.02
CA THR A 203 19.86 11.79 0.23
C THR A 203 21.17 11.15 0.65
N LEU A 204 22.26 11.55 0.01
CA LEU A 204 23.62 11.20 0.43
C LEU A 204 24.15 12.37 1.26
N ASP A 205 24.17 12.15 2.57
CA ASP A 205 24.78 13.09 3.51
C ASP A 205 26.26 13.27 3.16
N PRO A 206 26.87 14.43 3.48
CA PRO A 206 28.28 14.67 3.22
C PRO A 206 29.16 13.64 3.94
N LEU A 207 29.60 12.62 3.21
CA LEU A 207 30.51 11.60 3.73
C LEU A 207 31.97 12.11 3.67
N PRO A 208 32.86 11.64 4.56
CA PRO A 208 34.26 12.08 4.59
C PRO A 208 35.00 11.90 3.26
N HIS A 209 34.67 10.86 2.48
CA HIS A 209 35.29 10.60 1.18
C HIS A 209 34.89 11.61 0.08
N HIS A 210 33.93 12.50 0.36
CA HIS A 210 33.58 13.64 -0.50
C HIS A 210 34.31 14.93 -0.10
N GLN A 211 35.22 14.90 0.88
CA GLN A 211 35.98 16.07 1.28
C GLN A 211 37.24 16.20 0.41
N GLY A 212 37.25 17.19 -0.49
CA GLY A 212 38.37 17.49 -1.39
C GLY A 212 37.92 18.28 -2.62
N MET A 213 38.85 18.87 -3.40
CA MET A 213 38.50 19.60 -4.63
C MET A 213 37.72 18.72 -5.63
N ASP A 214 38.09 17.44 -5.74
CA ASP A 214 37.36 16.46 -6.58
C ASP A 214 36.14 15.85 -5.89
N GLY A 215 36.02 16.04 -4.57
CA GLY A 215 34.98 15.45 -3.73
C GLY A 215 33.58 15.97 -4.04
N ALA A 216 33.46 17.25 -4.43
CA ALA A 216 32.19 17.83 -4.88
C ALA A 216 31.69 17.18 -6.18
N HIS A 217 32.57 16.97 -7.15
CA HIS A 217 32.24 16.28 -8.40
C HIS A 217 31.90 14.80 -8.16
N ALA A 218 32.67 14.13 -7.30
CA ALA A 218 32.39 12.74 -6.90
C ALA A 218 31.03 12.60 -6.21
N ARG A 219 30.67 13.55 -5.34
CA ARG A 219 29.35 13.60 -4.67
C ARG A 219 28.23 13.79 -5.67
N LEU A 220 28.37 14.74 -6.61
CA LEU A 220 27.35 14.99 -7.64
C LEU A 220 27.15 13.75 -8.52
N ARG A 221 28.23 13.06 -8.90
CA ARG A 221 28.16 11.81 -9.66
C ARG A 221 27.41 10.73 -8.88
N CYS A 222 27.74 10.53 -7.60
CA CYS A 222 27.05 9.55 -6.76
C CYS A 222 25.56 9.88 -6.56
N LEU A 223 25.20 11.15 -6.36
CA LEU A 223 23.81 11.58 -6.24
C LEU A 223 23.02 11.33 -7.52
N THR A 224 23.57 11.69 -8.69
CA THR A 224 22.95 11.39 -9.99
C THR A 224 22.78 9.89 -10.19
N GLY A 225 23.83 9.11 -9.88
CA GLY A 225 23.79 7.65 -9.95
C GLY A 225 22.75 7.04 -9.02
N ALA A 226 22.68 7.51 -7.78
CA ALA A 226 21.69 7.06 -6.79
C ALA A 226 20.27 7.40 -7.24
N SER A 227 20.04 8.59 -7.79
CA SER A 227 18.73 8.98 -8.34
C SER A 227 18.33 8.10 -9.53
N GLN A 228 19.25 7.76 -10.43
CA GLN A 228 18.98 6.87 -11.55
C GLN A 228 18.68 5.44 -11.08
N LEU A 229 19.50 4.91 -10.16
CA LEU A 229 19.25 3.63 -9.52
C LEU A 229 17.84 3.61 -8.89
N TRP A 230 17.50 4.62 -8.09
CA TRP A 230 16.20 4.72 -7.43
C TRP A 230 15.06 4.77 -8.43
N ALA A 231 15.17 5.54 -9.50
CA ALA A 231 14.16 5.64 -10.55
C ALA A 231 13.84 4.28 -11.22
N THR A 232 14.80 3.34 -11.26
CA THR A 232 14.54 1.98 -11.76
C THR A 232 13.88 1.05 -10.75
N MET A 233 13.98 1.36 -9.45
CA MET A 233 13.45 0.54 -8.36
C MET A 233 12.06 0.99 -7.92
N VAL A 234 11.79 2.29 -7.86
CA VAL A 234 10.52 2.85 -7.37
C VAL A 234 9.29 2.24 -8.07
N PRO A 235 9.25 2.09 -9.41
CA PRO A 235 8.11 1.44 -10.05
C PRO A 235 7.92 -0.01 -9.59
N LYS A 236 9.01 -0.76 -9.33
CA LYS A 236 8.92 -2.15 -8.85
C LYS A 236 8.42 -2.24 -7.42
N LEU A 237 8.74 -1.24 -6.58
CA LEU A 237 8.28 -1.16 -5.20
C LEU A 237 6.82 -0.72 -5.08
N LEU A 238 6.36 0.17 -5.98
CA LEU A 238 5.00 0.75 -5.90
C LEU A 238 3.98 0.04 -6.80
N LEU A 239 4.38 -0.30 -8.02
CA LEU A 239 3.53 -0.83 -9.09
C LEU A 239 3.84 -2.28 -9.44
N GLY A 240 4.99 -2.77 -8.98
CA GLY A 240 5.34 -4.18 -9.01
C GLY A 240 5.82 -4.66 -10.34
N THR A 241 6.23 -5.91 -10.34
CA THR A 241 6.49 -6.60 -11.59
C THR A 241 5.16 -6.99 -12.19
N ASN A 242 4.89 -6.57 -13.44
CA ASN A 242 3.72 -6.99 -14.23
C ASN A 242 3.66 -8.52 -14.50
N ASP A 243 4.49 -9.29 -13.82
CA ASP A 243 4.53 -10.72 -13.93
C ASP A 243 3.32 -11.27 -13.17
N ALA A 244 2.30 -11.72 -13.91
CA ALA A 244 1.02 -12.21 -13.37
C ALA A 244 1.17 -13.41 -12.42
N SER A 245 2.37 -13.99 -12.34
CA SER A 245 2.73 -15.09 -11.46
C SER A 245 3.25 -14.65 -10.08
N VAL A 246 3.57 -13.37 -9.90
CA VAL A 246 4.22 -12.84 -8.69
C VAL A 246 3.21 -12.02 -7.89
N ILE A 247 3.15 -12.29 -6.57
CA ILE A 247 2.33 -11.56 -5.59
C ILE A 247 2.43 -10.06 -5.89
N PRO A 248 1.31 -9.38 -6.14
CA PRO A 248 1.36 -7.96 -6.45
C PRO A 248 2.11 -7.16 -5.37
N PRO A 249 2.84 -6.12 -5.77
CA PRO A 249 3.77 -5.33 -4.96
C PRO A 249 3.10 -4.48 -3.88
N GLY A 250 3.90 -3.92 -2.98
CA GLY A 250 3.43 -3.06 -1.89
C GLY A 250 2.58 -3.81 -0.87
N ARG A 251 2.67 -5.15 -0.86
CA ARG A 251 1.88 -6.04 0.00
C ARG A 251 2.67 -6.56 1.17
N GLU A 252 3.97 -6.71 0.98
CA GLU A 252 4.89 -7.14 2.02
C GLU A 252 6.02 -6.11 2.12
N PRO A 253 5.74 -4.87 2.58
CA PRO A 253 6.73 -3.78 2.53
C PRO A 253 8.08 -4.18 3.13
N LEU A 254 8.08 -4.83 4.29
CA LEU A 254 9.32 -5.19 4.98
C LEU A 254 10.12 -6.27 4.26
N GLU A 255 9.43 -7.24 3.67
CA GLU A 255 9.99 -8.34 2.89
C GLU A 255 10.51 -7.83 1.54
N GLU A 256 9.77 -6.95 0.88
CA GLU A 256 10.17 -6.28 -0.37
C GLU A 256 11.48 -5.50 -0.16
N TRP A 257 11.55 -4.68 0.89
CA TRP A 257 12.79 -3.97 1.21
C TRP A 257 13.94 -4.90 1.60
N ALA A 258 13.66 -6.07 2.16
CA ALA A 258 14.67 -7.10 2.42
C ALA A 258 15.28 -7.61 1.10
N GLY A 259 14.43 -7.90 0.11
CA GLY A 259 14.83 -8.33 -1.23
C GLY A 259 15.54 -7.25 -2.05
N VAL A 260 15.29 -5.96 -1.76
CA VAL A 260 15.92 -4.84 -2.46
C VAL A 260 17.38 -4.61 -2.05
N VAL A 261 17.75 -4.90 -0.79
CA VAL A 261 19.13 -4.69 -0.29
C VAL A 261 20.22 -5.32 -1.19
N PRO A 262 20.17 -6.63 -1.54
CA PRO A 262 21.18 -7.23 -2.40
C PRO A 262 21.17 -6.64 -3.82
N ASN A 263 20.00 -6.26 -4.33
CA ASN A 263 19.86 -5.62 -5.64
C ASN A 263 20.53 -4.24 -5.66
N VAL A 264 20.33 -3.41 -4.64
CA VAL A 264 20.99 -2.11 -4.51
C VAL A 264 22.50 -2.29 -4.46
N ALA A 265 23.00 -3.19 -3.62
CA ALA A 265 24.43 -3.47 -3.48
C ALA A 265 25.06 -3.88 -4.82
N GLY A 266 24.39 -4.77 -5.59
CA GLY A 266 24.86 -5.24 -6.89
C GLY A 266 24.75 -4.21 -8.03
N GLN A 267 23.86 -3.22 -7.92
CA GLN A 267 23.61 -2.25 -8.99
C GLN A 267 24.28 -0.89 -8.79
N CYS A 268 24.73 -0.54 -7.58
CA CYS A 268 25.38 0.75 -7.30
C CYS A 268 26.51 1.10 -8.29
N ALA A 269 27.41 0.15 -8.56
CA ALA A 269 28.53 0.37 -9.47
C ALA A 269 28.08 0.62 -10.93
N ARG A 270 27.00 -0.03 -11.38
CA ARG A 270 26.44 0.15 -12.73
C ARG A 270 25.88 1.56 -12.95
N HIS A 271 25.44 2.20 -11.88
CA HIS A 271 24.94 3.57 -11.90
C HIS A 271 25.99 4.61 -11.49
N GLY A 272 27.28 4.22 -11.36
CA GLY A 272 28.34 5.16 -11.00
C GLY A 272 28.30 5.65 -9.54
N VAL A 273 27.62 4.91 -8.66
CA VAL A 273 27.63 5.15 -7.22
C VAL A 273 28.86 4.46 -6.62
N CYS A 274 29.67 5.20 -5.86
CA CYS A 274 30.83 4.62 -5.18
C CYS A 274 30.39 3.61 -4.11
N ALA A 275 31.31 2.72 -3.71
CA ALA A 275 31.02 1.68 -2.73
C ALA A 275 30.51 2.24 -1.38
N ASP A 276 31.06 3.38 -0.94
CA ASP A 276 30.71 3.99 0.34
C ASP A 276 29.28 4.56 0.33
N CYS A 277 28.92 5.29 -0.73
CA CYS A 277 27.54 5.76 -0.94
C CYS A 277 26.57 4.59 -1.12
N GLY A 278 26.98 3.52 -1.79
CA GLY A 278 26.18 2.30 -1.89
C GLY A 278 25.88 1.68 -0.51
N ARG A 279 26.90 1.57 0.35
CA ARG A 279 26.72 1.11 1.75
C ARG A 279 25.81 2.05 2.55
N ALA A 280 25.92 3.36 2.34
CA ALA A 280 25.04 4.33 3.00
C ALA A 280 23.57 4.18 2.58
N ILE A 281 23.29 3.93 1.29
CA ILE A 281 21.93 3.66 0.79
C ILE A 281 21.38 2.37 1.42
N VAL A 282 22.17 1.29 1.43
CA VAL A 282 21.78 0.02 2.07
C VAL A 282 21.48 0.21 3.55
N ALA A 283 22.36 0.90 4.28
CA ALA A 283 22.17 1.20 5.69
C ALA A 283 20.89 2.01 5.95
N ARG A 284 20.53 2.94 5.06
CA ARG A 284 19.28 3.70 5.13
C ARG A 284 18.05 2.81 4.94
N ILE A 285 18.07 1.88 3.97
CA ILE A 285 16.97 0.93 3.75
C ILE A 285 16.79 0.04 5.00
N GLU A 286 17.89 -0.48 5.56
CA GLU A 286 17.81 -1.30 6.77
C GLU A 286 17.32 -0.51 8.00
N ALA A 287 17.75 0.75 8.13
CA ALA A 287 17.26 1.64 9.19
C ALA A 287 15.76 1.86 9.06
N PHE A 288 15.27 2.12 7.85
CA PHE A 288 13.84 2.23 7.58
C PHE A 288 13.09 0.96 7.94
N ARG A 289 13.58 -0.23 7.57
CA ARG A 289 12.92 -1.50 7.92
C ARG A 289 12.78 -1.68 9.43
N ARG A 290 13.81 -1.36 10.21
CA ARG A 290 13.77 -1.41 11.68
C ARG A 290 12.78 -0.41 12.26
N GLU A 291 12.80 0.83 11.77
CA GLU A 291 11.88 1.89 12.20
C GLU A 291 10.42 1.53 11.86
N PHE A 292 10.19 1.03 10.65
CA PHE A 292 8.89 0.61 10.16
C PHE A 292 8.29 -0.49 11.04
N TRP A 293 9.09 -1.52 11.37
CA TRP A 293 8.67 -2.58 12.29
C TRP A 293 8.31 -2.04 13.68
N ALA A 294 9.14 -1.14 14.22
CA ALA A 294 8.90 -0.53 15.53
C ALA A 294 7.63 0.35 15.55
N LYS A 295 7.19 0.89 14.41
CA LYS A 295 5.98 1.70 14.27
C LYS A 295 4.70 0.89 14.04
N LEU A 296 4.79 -0.41 13.75
CA LEU A 296 3.60 -1.25 13.48
C LEU A 296 2.52 -1.17 14.57
N PRO A 297 2.83 -1.20 15.89
CA PRO A 297 1.80 -1.05 16.93
C PRO A 297 0.99 0.25 16.80
N GLN A 298 1.65 1.35 16.41
CA GLN A 298 1.02 2.66 16.23
C GLN A 298 0.16 2.70 14.97
N PHE A 299 0.59 2.02 13.89
CA PHE A 299 -0.21 1.94 12.67
C PHE A 299 -1.54 1.22 12.92
N PHE A 300 -1.53 0.13 13.67
CA PHE A 300 -2.73 -0.66 13.99
C PHE A 300 -3.52 -0.17 15.22
N GLU A 301 -3.20 0.99 15.79
CA GLU A 301 -3.91 1.56 16.96
C GLU A 301 -3.99 0.59 18.15
N LEU A 302 -2.87 -0.06 18.44
CA LEU A 302 -2.73 -1.01 19.54
C LEU A 302 -2.18 -0.34 20.82
N VAL A 303 -1.83 0.94 20.77
CA VAL A 303 -1.25 1.74 21.88
C VAL A 303 -2.19 2.83 22.39
#